data_AF-A0A7L2XIN1-F1
#
_entry.id   AF-A0A7L2XIN1-F1
#
_cell.length_a   1.000
_cell.length_b   1.000
_cell.length_c   1.000
_cell.angle_alpha   90.00
_cell.angle_beta   90.00
_cell.angle_gamma   90.00
#
_symmetry.space_group_name_H-M   'P 1'
#
loop_
_entity.id
_entity.type
_entity.pdbx_description
1 polymer ?
#
loop_
_entity_poly.entity_id
_entity_poly.type
_entity_poly.pdbx_seq_one_letter_code
_entity_poly.pdbx_strand_id
1 'polypeptide(L)'
;RNHFVKVQLRPLSSEEIKTIHQKKFVPVASKLRFIPKPKGLRAVVKASTVVEPQALSRESREKKMSHYNTQLKNLFSVLNYERTVNTSFIGSSVFGKDDIYKTWKQFVTKVLESGGEIPHFYCVK
;
A
#
# COMPACT_ATOMS: atom_id res chain seq x y z
N ARG A 1 -5.60 -14.33 15.18
CA ARG A 1 -6.35 -13.10 14.78
C ARG A 1 -6.49 -12.14 15.98
N ASN A 2 -5.37 -11.88 16.69
CA ASN A 2 -5.37 -11.18 18.01
C ASN A 2 -5.07 -9.68 17.94
N HIS A 3 -4.85 -9.12 16.75
CA HIS A 3 -4.50 -7.70 16.60
C HIS A 3 -5.69 -6.74 16.84
N PHE A 4 -6.92 -7.22 16.74
CA PHE A 4 -8.12 -6.41 16.99
C PHE A 4 -8.39 -6.16 18.47
N VAL A 5 -7.81 -6.95 19.38
CA VAL A 5 -7.97 -6.77 20.83
C VAL A 5 -7.15 -5.56 21.33
N LYS A 6 -6.11 -5.14 20.60
CA LYS A 6 -5.14 -4.15 21.06
C LYS A 6 -5.39 -2.71 20.57
N VAL A 7 -6.39 -2.47 19.70
CA VAL A 7 -6.64 -1.15 19.12
C VAL A 7 -8.09 -0.75 19.36
N GLN A 8 -8.37 -0.27 20.57
CA GLN A 8 -9.62 0.44 20.86
C GLN A 8 -9.46 1.89 20.39
N LEU A 9 -10.23 2.28 19.37
CA LEU A 9 -10.29 3.66 18.91
C LEU A 9 -11.14 4.45 19.92
N ARG A 10 -10.59 5.51 20.49
CA ARG A 10 -11.33 6.47 21.31
C ARG A 10 -11.48 7.80 20.56
N PRO A 11 -12.63 8.48 20.66
CA PRO A 11 -12.74 9.85 20.18
C PRO A 11 -11.82 10.76 21.00
N LEU A 12 -11.20 11.74 20.33
CA LEU A 12 -10.43 12.80 20.99
C LEU A 12 -11.34 14.00 21.25
N SER A 13 -11.16 14.64 22.40
CA SER A 13 -11.81 15.91 22.74
C SER A 13 -11.23 17.08 21.94
N SER A 14 -11.97 18.19 21.86
CA SER A 14 -11.53 19.39 21.13
C SER A 14 -10.28 20.01 21.75
N GLU A 15 -10.14 19.86 23.06
CA GLU A 15 -9.06 20.36 23.91
C GLU A 15 -7.78 19.55 23.65
N GLU A 16 -7.88 18.22 23.65
CA GLU A 16 -6.78 17.33 23.29
C GLU A 16 -6.26 17.61 21.86
N ILE A 17 -7.18 17.85 20.92
CA ILE A 17 -6.82 18.22 19.54
C ILE A 17 -6.03 19.53 19.52
N LYS A 18 -6.49 20.58 20.23
CA LYS A 18 -5.78 21.87 20.33
C LYS A 18 -4.38 21.72 20.95
N THR A 19 -4.23 20.95 22.01
CA THR A 19 -2.92 20.70 22.65
C THR A 19 -1.96 19.96 21.72
N ILE A 20 -2.47 19.01 20.93
CA ILE A 20 -1.66 18.29 19.93
C ILE A 20 -1.19 19.26 18.82
N HIS A 21 -2.07 20.12 18.31
CA HIS A 21 -1.71 21.14 17.31
C HIS A 21 -0.63 22.12 17.81
N GLN A 22 -0.62 22.46 19.10
CA GLN A 22 0.36 23.37 19.69
C GLN A 22 1.78 22.77 19.81
N LYS A 23 1.93 21.45 19.82
CA LYS A 23 3.23 20.76 19.99
C LYS A 23 4.12 20.73 18.72
N LYS A 24 3.87 21.58 17.71
CA LYS A 24 4.57 21.67 16.40
C LYS A 24 4.57 20.40 15.54
N PHE A 25 4.24 19.22 16.07
CA PHE A 25 3.78 18.09 15.28
C PHE A 25 2.32 18.36 14.95
N VAL A 26 2.02 18.87 13.75
CA VAL A 26 0.66 18.82 13.23
C VAL A 26 0.48 17.40 12.70
N PRO A 27 -0.16 16.46 13.42
CA PRO A 27 -0.54 15.22 12.79
C PRO A 27 -1.50 15.57 11.66
N VAL A 28 -1.16 15.12 10.46
CA VAL A 28 -2.04 15.19 9.30
C VAL A 28 -3.25 14.31 9.61
N ALA A 29 -4.29 14.89 10.21
CA ALA A 29 -5.53 14.21 10.50
C ALA A 29 -6.27 13.99 9.18
N SER A 30 -6.65 12.75 8.88
CA SER A 30 -7.35 12.39 7.64
C SER A 30 -8.68 11.74 7.95
N LYS A 31 -9.69 11.95 7.09
CA LYS A 31 -11.03 11.40 7.32
C LYS A 31 -11.03 9.87 7.20
N LEU A 32 -11.58 9.19 8.21
CA LEU A 32 -11.78 7.74 8.21
C LEU A 32 -13.09 7.37 7.49
N ARG A 33 -13.07 6.29 6.69
CA ARG A 33 -14.24 5.68 6.07
C ARG A 33 -14.23 4.16 6.26
N PHE A 34 -15.41 3.58 6.49
CA PHE A 34 -15.58 2.13 6.52
C PHE A 34 -16.17 1.62 5.19
N ILE A 35 -15.58 0.56 4.65
CA ILE A 35 -16.06 -0.15 3.45
C ILE A 35 -16.63 -1.51 3.88
N PRO A 36 -17.89 -1.84 3.55
CA PRO A 36 -18.48 -3.14 3.84
C PRO A 36 -17.67 -4.32 3.27
N LYS A 37 -17.53 -5.39 4.06
CA LYS A 37 -16.95 -6.68 3.68
C LYS A 37 -17.85 -7.80 4.18
N PRO A 38 -17.82 -9.01 3.57
CA PRO A 38 -18.73 -10.09 3.91
C PRO A 38 -18.77 -10.49 5.40
N LYS A 39 -17.69 -10.28 6.16
CA LYS A 39 -17.59 -10.59 7.59
C LYS A 39 -17.16 -9.39 8.45
N GLY A 40 -17.44 -8.16 8.00
CA GLY A 40 -17.12 -6.96 8.79
C GLY A 40 -16.88 -5.71 7.96
N LEU A 41 -16.10 -4.77 8.50
CA LEU A 41 -15.79 -3.50 7.85
C LEU A 41 -14.29 -3.38 7.59
N ARG A 42 -13.92 -2.79 6.45
CA ARG A 42 -12.55 -2.36 6.18
C ARG A 42 -12.45 -0.86 6.46
N ALA A 43 -11.70 -0.50 7.51
CA ALA A 43 -11.30 0.86 7.76
C ALA A 43 -10.32 1.33 6.66
N VAL A 44 -10.60 2.47 6.03
CA VAL A 44 -9.74 3.12 5.03
C VAL A 44 -9.67 4.61 5.32
N VAL A 45 -8.48 5.18 5.25
CA VAL A 45 -8.24 6.61 5.48
C VAL A 45 -8.24 7.35 4.14
N LYS A 46 -8.95 8.48 4.05
CA LYS A 46 -8.92 9.36 2.89
C LYS A 46 -7.77 10.34 3.01
N ALA A 47 -6.59 9.91 2.57
CA ALA A 47 -5.34 10.68 2.67
C ALA A 47 -5.37 12.05 1.94
N SER A 48 -6.25 12.24 0.95
CA SER A 48 -6.41 13.52 0.25
C SER A 48 -7.23 14.56 1.02
N THR A 49 -7.93 14.16 2.09
CA THR A 49 -8.78 15.06 2.89
C THR A 49 -8.12 15.25 4.24
N VAL A 50 -7.11 16.10 4.24
CA VAL A 50 -6.48 16.58 5.47
C VAL A 50 -7.48 17.50 6.18
N VAL A 51 -7.83 17.14 7.41
CA VAL A 51 -8.59 17.95 8.36
C VAL A 51 -7.61 18.95 9.00
N GLU A 52 -6.97 19.76 8.17
CA GLU A 52 -6.16 20.88 8.63
C GLU A 52 -7.07 22.09 8.83
N PRO A 53 -6.78 22.95 9.82
CA PRO A 53 -7.52 24.20 10.02
C PRO A 53 -7.27 25.12 8.82
N GLN A 54 -8.22 25.16 7.87
CA GLN A 54 -8.49 26.19 6.84
C GLN A 54 -7.33 26.85 6.03
N ALA A 55 -6.06 26.52 6.25
CA ALA A 55 -4.93 27.36 5.84
C ALA A 55 -4.18 26.89 4.58
N LEU A 56 -4.38 25.65 4.13
CA LEU A 56 -3.77 25.15 2.89
C LEU A 56 -4.80 25.13 1.76
N SER A 57 -4.57 25.96 0.74
CA SER A 57 -5.37 26.00 -0.49
C SER A 57 -5.45 24.61 -1.14
N ARG A 58 -6.54 24.31 -1.83
CA ARG A 58 -6.73 23.03 -2.53
C ARG A 58 -5.56 22.69 -3.45
N GLU A 59 -5.02 23.70 -4.15
CA GLU A 59 -3.86 23.57 -5.03
C GLU A 59 -2.59 23.13 -4.28
N SER A 60 -2.33 23.70 -3.09
CA SER A 60 -1.18 23.31 -2.27
C SER A 60 -1.27 21.86 -1.77
N ARG A 61 -2.49 21.35 -1.53
CA ARG A 61 -2.75 19.95 -1.16
C ARG A 61 -2.50 19.00 -2.32
N GLU A 62 -2.96 19.35 -3.51
CA GLU A 62 -2.75 18.55 -4.73
C GLU A 62 -1.26 18.49 -5.09
N LYS A 63 -0.52 19.59 -4.96
CA LYS A 63 0.95 19.63 -5.11
C LYS A 63 1.66 18.70 -4.12
N LYS A 64 1.30 18.72 -2.83
CA LYS A 64 1.85 17.80 -1.82
C LYS A 64 1.54 16.33 -2.16
N MET A 65 0.31 16.03 -2.57
CA MET A 65 -0.09 14.67 -2.96
C MET A 65 0.69 14.17 -4.18
N SER A 66 0.88 15.04 -5.18
CA SER A 66 1.71 14.76 -6.36
C SER A 66 3.17 14.49 -6.00
N HIS A 67 3.72 15.23 -5.04
CA HIS A 67 5.06 14.99 -4.52
C HIS A 67 5.18 13.60 -3.87
N TYR A 68 4.25 13.21 -2.99
CA TYR A 68 4.25 11.87 -2.40
C TYR A 68 4.09 10.76 -3.45
N ASN A 69 3.19 10.94 -4.41
CA ASN A 69 3.01 9.98 -5.50
C ASN A 69 4.29 9.86 -6.34
N THR A 70 5.01 10.95 -6.57
CA THR A 70 6.30 10.94 -7.27
C THR A 70 7.35 10.17 -6.47
N GLN A 71 7.45 10.39 -5.15
CA GLN A 71 8.35 9.62 -4.29
C GLN A 71 8.02 8.13 -4.29
N LEU A 72 6.73 7.77 -4.24
CA LEU A 72 6.28 6.38 -4.33
C LEU A 72 6.62 5.76 -5.69
N LYS A 73 6.47 6.50 -6.79
CA LYS A 73 6.89 6.06 -8.13
C LYS A 73 8.39 5.81 -8.19
N ASN A 74 9.20 6.70 -7.61
CA ASN A 74 10.65 6.52 -7.56
C ASN A 74 11.02 5.29 -6.74
N LEU A 75 10.43 5.10 -5.57
CA LEU A 75 10.62 3.90 -4.75
C LEU A 75 10.22 2.64 -5.53
N PHE A 76 9.08 2.67 -6.22
CA PHE A 76 8.62 1.57 -7.07
C PHE A 76 9.62 1.25 -8.20
N SER A 77 10.21 2.27 -8.82
CA SER A 77 11.28 2.08 -9.83
C SER A 77 12.54 1.46 -9.23
N VAL A 78 12.98 1.92 -8.05
CA VAL A 78 14.13 1.35 -7.34
C VAL A 78 13.87 -0.11 -6.97
N LEU A 79 12.70 -0.44 -6.43
CA LEU A 79 12.33 -1.82 -6.11
C LEU A 79 12.28 -2.71 -7.36
N ASN A 80 11.82 -2.19 -8.50
CA ASN A 80 11.87 -2.92 -9.76
C ASN A 80 13.31 -3.16 -10.24
N TYR A 81 14.20 -2.18 -10.07
CA TYR A 81 15.61 -2.32 -10.40
C TYR A 81 16.30 -3.35 -9.49
N GLU A 82 16.15 -3.20 -8.17
CA GLU A 82 16.69 -4.14 -7.19
C GLU A 82 16.18 -5.56 -7.40
N ARG A 83 14.94 -5.73 -7.87
CA ARG A 83 14.42 -7.06 -8.24
C ARG A 83 15.28 -7.72 -9.33
N THR A 84 15.78 -6.95 -10.30
CA THR A 84 16.59 -7.49 -11.41
C THR A 84 18.03 -7.78 -11.01
N VAL A 85 18.58 -7.02 -10.06
CA VAL A 85 19.99 -7.13 -9.64
C VAL A 85 20.16 -8.05 -8.43
N ASN A 86 19.28 -7.92 -7.44
CA ASN A 86 19.33 -8.59 -6.14
C ASN A 86 18.07 -9.45 -5.92
N THR A 87 17.90 -10.47 -6.76
CA THR A 87 16.75 -11.39 -6.73
C THR A 87 16.55 -12.10 -5.39
N SER A 88 17.61 -12.27 -4.58
CA SER A 88 17.55 -12.88 -3.25
C SER A 88 16.82 -12.02 -2.21
N PHE A 89 16.84 -10.69 -2.35
CA PHE A 89 16.25 -9.77 -1.38
C PHE A 89 14.73 -9.61 -1.58
N ILE A 90 14.29 -9.59 -2.82
CA ILE A 90 12.88 -9.36 -3.21
C ILE A 90 12.15 -10.66 -3.57
N GLY A 91 12.90 -11.75 -3.77
CA GLY A 91 12.37 -13.05 -4.15
C GLY A 91 11.62 -13.02 -5.48
N SER A 92 10.58 -13.84 -5.59
CA SER A 92 9.73 -13.96 -6.79
C SER A 92 8.66 -12.87 -6.91
N SER A 93 8.82 -11.74 -6.23
CA SER A 93 7.84 -10.66 -6.25
C SER A 93 7.70 -10.04 -7.63
N VAL A 94 6.47 -9.71 -8.01
CA VAL A 94 6.15 -9.07 -9.29
C VAL A 94 5.42 -7.76 -9.05
N PHE A 95 5.93 -6.67 -9.63
CA PHE A 95 5.44 -5.32 -9.37
C PHE A 95 4.68 -4.72 -10.56
N GLY A 96 4.87 -5.23 -11.78
CA GLY A 96 4.12 -4.81 -12.96
C GLY A 96 2.73 -5.46 -13.07
N LYS A 97 1.81 -4.76 -13.75
CA LYS A 97 0.44 -5.23 -13.99
C LYS A 97 0.39 -6.61 -14.67
N ASP A 98 1.29 -6.85 -15.63
CA ASP A 98 1.32 -8.06 -16.45
C ASP A 98 2.57 -8.93 -16.18
N ASP A 99 3.37 -8.56 -15.18
CA ASP A 99 4.63 -9.25 -14.90
C ASP A 99 4.40 -10.70 -14.47
N ILE A 100 3.35 -10.96 -13.67
CA ILE A 100 2.98 -12.32 -13.28
C ILE A 100 2.68 -13.20 -14.49
N TYR A 101 1.99 -12.65 -15.49
CA TYR A 101 1.63 -13.40 -16.69
C TYR A 101 2.87 -13.75 -17.51
N LYS A 102 3.83 -12.81 -17.61
CA LYS A 102 5.11 -13.06 -18.30
C LYS A 102 5.91 -14.15 -17.60
N THR A 103 6.07 -14.06 -16.28
CA THR A 103 6.79 -15.07 -15.48
C THR A 103 6.10 -16.44 -15.57
N TRP A 104 4.77 -16.47 -15.46
CA TRP A 104 4.01 -17.70 -15.57
C TRP A 104 4.12 -18.32 -16.96
N LYS A 105 4.02 -17.52 -18.02
CA LYS A 105 4.19 -17.98 -19.41
C LYS A 105 5.56 -18.61 -19.61
N GLN A 106 6.64 -17.95 -19.15
CA GLN A 106 8.00 -18.50 -19.24
C GLN A 106 8.13 -19.84 -18.50
N PHE A 107 7.53 -19.95 -17.31
CA PHE A 107 7.51 -21.19 -16.55
C PHE A 107 6.80 -22.32 -17.30
N VAL A 108 5.58 -22.07 -17.80
CA VAL A 108 4.81 -23.06 -18.55
C VAL A 108 5.53 -23.47 -19.84
N THR A 109 6.10 -22.51 -20.58
CA THR A 109 6.88 -22.80 -21.79
C THR A 109 8.05 -23.75 -21.49
N LYS A 110 8.83 -23.49 -20.43
CA LYS A 110 9.94 -24.38 -20.03
C LYS A 110 9.47 -25.80 -19.68
N VAL A 111 8.33 -25.93 -19.02
CA VAL A 111 7.75 -27.24 -18.68
C VAL A 111 7.36 -27.99 -19.96
N LEU A 112 6.71 -27.31 -20.90
CA LEU A 112 6.29 -27.92 -22.17
C LEU A 112 7.49 -28.30 -23.07
N GLU A 113 8.53 -27.47 -23.11
CA GLU A 113 9.76 -27.71 -23.89
C GLU A 113 10.60 -28.87 -23.33
N SER A 114 10.38 -29.28 -22.08
CA SER A 114 11.14 -30.39 -21.47
C SER A 114 10.82 -31.77 -22.08
N GLY A 115 9.84 -31.86 -22.99
CA GLY A 115 9.57 -33.05 -23.82
C GLY A 115 9.07 -34.29 -23.07
N GLY A 116 8.94 -34.21 -21.75
CA GLY A 116 8.43 -35.26 -20.88
C GLY A 116 6.95 -35.08 -20.50
N GLU A 117 6.46 -35.99 -19.65
CA GLU A 117 5.13 -35.87 -19.05
C GLU A 117 5.05 -34.63 -18.16
N ILE A 118 3.91 -33.92 -18.21
CA ILE A 118 3.72 -32.69 -17.42
C ILE A 118 3.73 -33.06 -15.93
N PRO A 119 4.63 -32.47 -15.12
CA PRO A 119 4.74 -32.80 -13.71
C PRO A 119 3.52 -32.29 -12.93
N HIS A 120 3.21 -32.98 -11.83
CA HIS A 120 2.15 -32.57 -10.91
C HIS A 120 2.61 -31.35 -10.09
N PHE A 121 1.84 -30.26 -10.16
CA PHE A 121 2.11 -29.04 -9.40
C PHE A 121 1.26 -28.95 -8.14
N TYR A 122 1.89 -28.56 -7.04
CA TYR A 122 1.19 -28.18 -5.80
C TYR A 122 1.21 -26.67 -5.67
N CYS A 123 0.08 -26.07 -5.29
CA CYS A 123 -0.04 -24.63 -5.10
C CYS A 123 -0.58 -24.30 -3.70
N VAL A 124 -0.13 -23.17 -3.17
CA VAL A 124 -0.59 -22.62 -1.90
C VAL A 124 -1.07 -21.20 -2.17
N LYS A 125 -2.12 -20.79 -1.47
CA LYS A 125 -2.70 -19.45 -1.55
C LYS A 125 -2.18 -18.55 -0.43
#